data_AF-A0A8J9ZBB0-F1
#
_entry.id   AF-A0A8J9ZBB0-F1
#
_cell.length_a   1.000
_cell.length_b   1.000
_cell.length_c   1.000
_cell.angle_alpha   90.00
_cell.angle_beta   90.00
_cell.angle_gamma   90.00
#
_symmetry.space_group_name_H-M   'P 1'
#
loop_
_entity.id
_entity.type
_entity.pdbx_description
1 polymer ?
#
loop_
_entity_poly.entity_id
_entity_poly.type
_entity_poly.pdbx_seq_one_letter_code
_entity_poly.pdbx_strand_id
1 'polypeptide(L)'
;MHVELEVPPNREQEQNYGNPVQTPYANVAFSVARTDPLGPFPNETTMQWNCMYANAGGAFDMGTGVFTAPVGGTYYFCWNGQKRSNTNDMALYLEINGAGQAGIYEDNWNGGGGIFTPTLNPGNAQSDMVVHLYPGDEVHLRLNDEAYPYSTSFGHYTAFTGFLLFADFQI
;
A
#
# COMPACT_ATOMS: atom_id res chain seq x y z
N MET A 1 3.58 -4.36 -43.17
CA MET A 1 4.46 -3.18 -43.09
C MET A 1 5.16 -3.27 -41.75
N HIS A 2 6.33 -3.92 -41.72
CA HIS A 2 7.19 -3.99 -40.54
C HIS A 2 8.00 -2.69 -40.49
N VAL A 3 7.99 -2.00 -39.35
CA VAL A 3 8.86 -0.85 -39.11
C VAL A 3 9.90 -1.32 -38.08
N GLU A 4 11.12 -1.56 -38.54
CA GLU A 4 12.29 -1.58 -37.66
C GLU A 4 12.69 -0.13 -37.40
N LEU A 5 12.77 0.26 -36.13
CA LEU A 5 13.32 1.56 -35.73
C LEU A 5 14.84 1.43 -35.73
N GLU A 6 15.50 2.10 -36.66
CA GLU A 6 16.96 2.23 -36.67
C GLU A 6 17.46 2.93 -35.40
N VAL A 7 18.43 2.31 -34.73
CA VAL A 7 19.16 2.92 -33.62
C VAL A 7 20.26 3.82 -34.22
N PRO A 8 20.30 5.13 -33.88
CA PRO A 8 21.28 6.02 -34.48
C PRO A 8 22.71 5.69 -34.01
N PRO A 9 23.71 5.80 -34.90
CA PRO A 9 25.10 5.49 -34.59
C PRO A 9 25.71 6.69 -33.86
N ASN A 10 25.99 6.53 -32.55
CA ASN A 10 27.03 7.22 -31.75
C ASN A 10 26.70 7.18 -30.24
N ARG A 11 26.76 5.99 -29.62
CA ARG A 11 26.94 5.88 -28.16
C ARG A 11 28.29 5.26 -27.80
N GLU A 12 29.35 5.75 -28.44
CA GLU A 12 30.72 5.51 -28.00
C GLU A 12 31.38 6.85 -27.65
N GLN A 13 30.92 7.46 -26.56
CA GLN A 13 31.76 8.29 -25.69
C GLN A 13 31.32 8.00 -24.27
N GLU A 14 31.93 6.97 -23.68
CA GLU A 14 31.99 6.79 -22.24
C GLU A 14 32.68 8.03 -21.65
N GLN A 15 31.89 9.06 -21.33
CA GLN A 15 32.32 10.02 -20.33
C GLN A 15 32.42 9.24 -19.03
N ASN A 16 33.65 9.13 -18.56
CA ASN A 16 34.06 8.58 -17.28
C ASN A 16 33.39 9.34 -16.12
N TYR A 17 32.08 9.12 -15.93
CA TYR A 17 31.45 9.26 -14.63
C TYR A 17 32.03 8.10 -13.83
N GLY A 18 33.02 8.40 -12.98
CA GLY A 18 33.60 7.40 -12.09
C GLY A 18 32.47 6.55 -11.51
N ASN A 19 32.64 5.22 -11.54
CA ASN A 19 31.62 4.25 -11.12
C ASN A 19 30.77 4.87 -10.00
N PRO A 20 29.46 5.15 -10.22
CA PRO A 20 28.64 5.60 -9.13
C PRO A 20 28.87 4.57 -8.04
N VAL A 21 29.28 5.03 -6.84
CA VAL A 21 29.37 4.17 -5.68
C VAL A 21 28.04 3.46 -5.65
N GLN A 22 28.08 2.16 -5.96
CA GLN A 22 26.89 1.35 -6.03
C GLN A 22 26.43 1.27 -4.58
N THR A 23 25.59 2.22 -4.17
CA THR A 23 24.82 2.09 -2.94
C THR A 23 24.18 0.71 -3.07
N PRO A 24 24.39 -0.20 -2.10
CA PRO A 24 23.81 -1.53 -2.19
C PRO A 24 22.34 -1.32 -2.49
N TYR A 25 21.88 -1.74 -3.67
CA TYR A 25 20.52 -1.45 -4.14
C TYR A 25 19.59 -1.84 -3.00
N ALA A 26 18.96 -0.84 -2.38
CA ALA A 26 18.08 -1.08 -1.27
C ALA A 26 16.85 -1.77 -1.86
N ASN A 27 16.86 -3.10 -1.88
CA ASN A 27 15.73 -3.90 -2.33
C ASN A 27 14.68 -3.85 -1.23
N VAL A 28 13.80 -2.86 -1.30
CA VAL A 28 12.75 -2.62 -0.30
C VAL A 28 11.40 -2.85 -0.97
N ALA A 29 10.72 -3.92 -0.59
CA ALA A 29 9.37 -4.21 -1.04
C ALA A 29 8.65 -5.12 -0.05
N PHE A 30 7.38 -4.83 0.21
CA PHE A 30 6.51 -5.71 0.95
C PHE A 30 5.15 -5.83 0.28
N SER A 31 4.49 -6.96 0.53
CA SER A 31 3.09 -7.16 0.15
C SER A 31 2.46 -8.09 1.18
N VAL A 32 1.40 -7.62 1.82
CA VAL A 32 0.69 -8.31 2.90
C VAL A 32 -0.82 -8.27 2.64
N ALA A 33 -1.53 -9.25 3.19
CA ALA A 33 -2.97 -9.35 3.06
C ALA A 33 -3.62 -9.94 4.31
N ARG A 34 -4.94 -9.76 4.38
CA ARG A 34 -5.82 -10.46 5.31
C ARG A 34 -6.36 -11.73 4.67
N THR A 35 -6.46 -12.80 5.45
CA THR A 35 -7.14 -14.06 5.05
C THR A 35 -8.54 -14.20 5.64
N ASP A 36 -8.98 -13.21 6.41
CA ASP A 36 -10.23 -13.16 7.15
C ASP A 36 -10.56 -11.69 7.46
N PRO A 37 -11.83 -11.36 7.74
CA PRO A 37 -12.19 -10.00 8.12
C PRO A 37 -11.45 -9.53 9.39
N LEU A 38 -11.44 -8.22 9.64
CA LEU A 38 -10.88 -7.64 10.86
C LEU A 38 -11.81 -6.55 11.40
N GLY A 39 -11.98 -6.49 12.72
CA GLY A 39 -12.91 -5.58 13.39
C GLY A 39 -14.31 -6.20 13.59
N PRO A 40 -15.36 -5.38 13.75
CA PRO A 40 -15.26 -3.96 14.08
C PRO A 40 -14.63 -3.77 15.46
N PHE A 41 -13.90 -2.67 15.64
CA PHE A 41 -13.32 -2.29 16.93
C PHE A 41 -13.91 -0.96 17.40
N PRO A 42 -13.99 -0.72 18.73
CA PRO A 42 -14.58 0.50 19.27
C PRO A 42 -13.70 1.74 19.09
N ASN A 43 -12.42 1.56 18.76
CA ASN A 43 -11.48 2.64 18.50
C ASN A 43 -10.72 2.34 17.22
N GLU A 44 -10.16 3.38 16.63
CA GLU A 44 -9.21 3.28 15.54
C GLU A 44 -8.00 2.43 15.95
N THR A 45 -7.50 1.61 15.04
CA THR A 45 -6.37 0.71 15.31
C THR A 45 -5.48 0.58 14.08
N THR A 46 -4.20 0.30 14.29
CA THR A 46 -3.31 -0.15 13.21
C THR A 46 -3.81 -1.47 12.64
N MET A 47 -3.88 -1.55 11.31
CA MET A 47 -4.32 -2.73 10.57
C MET A 47 -3.34 -3.90 10.79
N GLN A 48 -3.85 -5.03 11.28
CA GLN A 48 -3.05 -6.23 11.56
C GLN A 48 -3.18 -7.26 10.44
N TRP A 49 -2.05 -7.78 9.96
CA TRP A 49 -1.99 -8.68 8.80
C TRP A 49 -1.73 -10.11 9.22
N ASN A 50 -2.15 -11.09 8.42
CA ASN A 50 -1.91 -12.51 8.69
C ASN A 50 -1.46 -13.32 7.47
N CYS A 51 -1.22 -12.67 6.34
CA CYS A 51 -0.58 -13.26 5.18
C CYS A 51 0.52 -12.32 4.68
N MET A 52 1.72 -12.86 4.49
CA MET A 52 2.87 -12.14 3.92
C MET A 52 3.27 -12.80 2.60
N TYR A 53 3.30 -12.00 1.53
CA TYR A 53 3.73 -12.43 0.21
C TYR A 53 5.18 -12.06 -0.08
N ALA A 54 5.59 -10.86 0.34
CA ALA A 54 6.93 -10.35 0.15
C ALA A 54 7.32 -9.46 1.34
N ASN A 55 8.63 -9.46 1.66
CA ASN A 55 9.25 -8.55 2.61
C ASN A 55 10.75 -8.40 2.30
N ALA A 56 11.06 -8.08 1.04
CA ALA A 56 12.43 -7.79 0.64
C ALA A 56 12.93 -6.57 1.40
N GLY A 57 14.14 -6.68 1.97
CA GLY A 57 14.73 -5.64 2.83
C GLY A 57 14.23 -5.67 4.27
N GLY A 58 13.22 -6.48 4.61
CA GLY A 58 12.76 -6.69 5.99
C GLY A 58 12.17 -5.44 6.65
N ALA A 59 11.70 -4.47 5.85
CA ALA A 59 11.23 -3.18 6.33
C ALA A 59 9.78 -3.19 6.85
N PHE A 60 9.02 -4.27 6.60
CA PHE A 60 7.67 -4.44 7.14
C PHE A 60 7.67 -5.39 8.35
N ASP A 61 7.11 -4.95 9.47
CA ASP A 61 6.91 -5.77 10.67
C ASP A 61 5.47 -6.30 10.74
N MET A 62 5.31 -7.63 10.62
CA MET A 62 3.99 -8.29 10.72
C MET A 62 3.38 -8.24 12.12
N GLY A 63 4.19 -8.12 13.17
CA GLY A 63 3.71 -8.07 14.55
C GLY A 63 3.07 -6.73 14.90
N THR A 64 3.46 -5.65 14.20
CA THR A 64 2.92 -4.30 14.41
C THR A 64 2.02 -3.84 13.27
N GLY A 65 2.23 -4.35 12.05
CA GLY A 65 1.56 -3.89 10.84
C GLY A 65 2.19 -2.65 10.22
N VAL A 66 3.42 -2.32 10.62
CA VAL A 66 4.12 -1.08 10.25
C VAL A 66 5.27 -1.35 9.28
N PHE A 67 5.35 -0.53 8.24
CA PHE A 67 6.53 -0.38 7.40
C PHE A 67 7.42 0.75 7.96
N THR A 68 8.72 0.51 8.15
CA THR A 68 9.67 1.54 8.53
C THR A 68 10.66 1.76 7.39
N ALA A 69 10.73 2.98 6.85
CA ALA A 69 11.60 3.30 5.73
C ALA A 69 13.08 3.08 6.11
N PRO A 70 13.80 2.11 5.50
CA PRO A 70 15.18 1.84 5.87
C PRO A 70 16.16 2.86 5.27
N VAL A 71 15.75 3.55 4.20
CA VAL A 71 16.52 4.57 3.49
C VAL A 71 15.62 5.72 3.07
N GLY A 72 16.21 6.90 2.87
CA GLY A 72 15.51 8.03 2.27
C GLY A 72 15.23 7.74 0.79
N GLY A 73 14.05 8.11 0.30
CA GLY A 73 13.72 7.92 -1.10
C GLY A 73 12.24 8.06 -1.42
N THR A 74 11.92 7.84 -2.69
CA THR A 74 10.55 7.86 -3.21
C THR A 74 9.98 6.44 -3.19
N TYR A 75 8.87 6.26 -2.48
CA TYR A 75 8.17 5.00 -2.31
C TYR A 75 6.81 5.02 -2.99
N TYR A 76 6.36 3.86 -3.46
CA TYR A 76 4.99 3.61 -3.88
C TYR A 76 4.28 2.78 -2.82
N PHE A 77 3.05 3.14 -2.50
CA PHE A 77 2.13 2.38 -1.65
C PHE A 77 0.80 2.20 -2.36
N CYS A 78 0.20 1.02 -2.22
CA CYS A 78 -1.15 0.73 -2.68
C CYS A 78 -1.87 -0.15 -1.67
N TRP A 79 -3.13 0.17 -1.42
CA TRP A 79 -3.97 -0.62 -0.55
C TRP A 79 -5.39 -0.70 -1.09
N ASN A 80 -6.03 -1.81 -0.78
CA ASN A 80 -7.39 -2.10 -1.18
C ASN A 80 -8.14 -2.76 -0.03
N GLY A 81 -9.45 -2.60 -0.06
CA GLY A 81 -10.37 -3.22 0.88
C GLY A 81 -11.69 -3.52 0.20
N GLN A 82 -12.29 -4.64 0.58
CA GLN A 82 -13.63 -5.00 0.17
C GLN A 82 -14.58 -4.83 1.34
N LYS A 83 -15.79 -4.37 1.05
CA LYS A 83 -16.93 -4.43 1.95
C LYS A 83 -17.92 -5.49 1.49
N ARG A 84 -18.48 -6.24 2.44
CA ARG A 84 -19.64 -7.11 2.17
C ARG A 84 -20.94 -6.40 2.47
N SER A 85 -21.95 -6.80 1.72
CA SER A 85 -23.23 -6.14 1.58
C SER A 85 -24.11 -6.14 2.85
N ASN A 86 -23.68 -6.72 3.96
CA ASN A 86 -24.43 -6.85 5.21
C ASN A 86 -23.56 -6.65 6.47
N THR A 87 -22.37 -6.08 6.30
CA THR A 87 -21.44 -5.78 7.40
C THR A 87 -21.32 -4.28 7.60
N ASN A 88 -20.61 -3.86 8.64
CA ASN A 88 -20.19 -2.47 8.82
C ASN A 88 -19.45 -1.94 7.58
N ASP A 89 -19.33 -0.62 7.54
CA ASP A 89 -18.58 0.08 6.49
C ASP A 89 -17.10 -0.33 6.49
N MET A 90 -16.42 -0.12 5.38
CA MET A 90 -14.98 -0.35 5.28
C MET A 90 -14.30 1.00 5.14
N ALA A 91 -13.30 1.26 5.99
CA ALA A 91 -12.55 2.50 5.99
C ALA A 91 -11.09 2.23 6.40
N LEU A 92 -10.16 2.45 5.47
CA LEU A 92 -8.72 2.27 5.68
C LEU A 92 -7.98 3.53 5.25
N TYR A 93 -7.09 4.04 6.11
CA TYR A 93 -6.32 5.26 5.86
C TYR A 93 -4.82 4.97 5.89
N LEU A 94 -4.09 5.41 4.87
CA LEU A 94 -2.63 5.42 4.91
C LEU A 94 -2.17 6.52 5.86
N GLU A 95 -1.41 6.14 6.87
CA GLU A 95 -0.80 7.06 7.82
C GLU A 95 0.72 7.02 7.70
N ILE A 96 1.32 8.21 7.73
CA ILE A 96 2.77 8.40 7.79
C ILE A 96 3.06 9.15 9.09
N ASN A 97 3.84 8.55 9.98
CA ASN A 97 4.19 9.12 11.31
C ASN A 97 2.96 9.59 12.12
N GLY A 98 1.86 8.83 12.06
CA GLY A 98 0.60 9.14 12.74
C GLY A 98 -0.23 10.24 12.09
N ALA A 99 0.16 10.75 10.92
CA ALA A 99 -0.64 11.70 10.14
C ALA A 99 -1.30 10.99 8.94
N GLY A 100 -2.63 11.06 8.85
CA GLY A 100 -3.40 10.52 7.73
C GLY A 100 -3.11 11.27 6.42
N GLN A 101 -2.85 10.52 5.36
CA GLN A 101 -2.47 11.05 4.04
C GLN A 101 -3.56 10.86 2.99
N ALA A 102 -4.11 9.66 2.93
CA ALA A 102 -5.18 9.29 2.01
C ALA A 102 -5.97 8.12 2.60
N GLY A 103 -7.18 7.86 2.09
CA GLY A 103 -7.98 6.75 2.55
C GLY A 103 -8.90 6.19 1.48
N ILE A 104 -9.40 4.99 1.77
CA ILE A 104 -10.46 4.34 1.02
C ILE A 104 -11.66 4.15 1.95
N TYR A 105 -12.86 4.31 1.40
CA TYR A 105 -14.11 4.17 2.13
C TYR A 105 -15.15 3.50 1.23
N GLU A 106 -15.86 2.53 1.78
CA GLU A 106 -16.99 1.86 1.13
C GLU A 106 -18.11 1.67 2.15
N ASP A 107 -19.34 2.06 1.76
CA ASP A 107 -20.53 1.96 2.61
C ASP A 107 -21.69 1.22 1.92
N ASN A 108 -22.85 1.18 2.58
CA ASN A 108 -24.10 0.64 2.04
C ASN A 108 -25.01 1.73 1.46
N TRP A 109 -24.49 2.87 1.01
CA TRP A 109 -25.35 3.97 0.58
C TRP A 109 -26.18 3.60 -0.67
N ASN A 110 -27.48 3.45 -0.49
CA ASN A 110 -28.44 3.07 -1.53
C ASN A 110 -29.14 4.27 -2.19
N GLY A 111 -28.48 5.43 -2.27
CA GLY A 111 -28.85 6.54 -3.17
C GLY A 111 -30.22 7.22 -2.94
N GLY A 112 -31.04 6.79 -2.00
CA GLY A 112 -32.41 7.28 -1.83
C GLY A 112 -32.93 7.24 -0.40
N GLY A 113 -32.82 8.36 0.31
CA GLY A 113 -33.69 8.66 1.46
C GLY A 113 -33.22 8.23 2.85
N GLY A 114 -31.94 7.92 3.05
CA GLY A 114 -31.38 7.69 4.40
C GLY A 114 -31.81 6.38 5.08
N ILE A 115 -32.49 5.48 4.37
CA ILE A 115 -32.66 4.11 4.83
C ILE A 115 -31.42 3.33 4.41
N PHE A 116 -30.57 2.99 5.38
CA PHE A 116 -29.44 2.07 5.21
C PHE A 116 -29.96 0.66 4.92
N THR A 117 -30.40 0.42 3.69
CA THR A 117 -30.64 -0.94 3.22
C THR A 117 -29.30 -1.55 2.85
N PRO A 118 -28.91 -2.69 3.43
CA PRO A 118 -27.75 -3.42 2.96
C PRO A 118 -27.94 -3.67 1.46
N THR A 119 -27.01 -3.20 0.62
CA THR A 119 -27.03 -3.52 -0.82
C THR A 119 -26.85 -5.04 -0.95
N LEU A 120 -27.14 -5.67 -2.09
CA LEU A 120 -26.75 -7.08 -2.27
C LEU A 120 -25.30 -7.20 -2.79
N ASN A 121 -24.71 -6.10 -3.25
CA ASN A 121 -23.43 -6.11 -3.95
C ASN A 121 -22.27 -5.71 -3.03
N PRO A 122 -21.17 -6.48 -3.00
CA PRO A 122 -19.95 -6.04 -2.34
C PRO A 122 -19.39 -4.79 -3.03
N GLY A 123 -18.86 -3.86 -2.23
CA GLY A 123 -18.11 -2.69 -2.69
C GLY A 123 -16.61 -2.94 -2.56
N ASN A 124 -15.81 -2.39 -3.46
CA ASN A 124 -14.35 -2.47 -3.40
C ASN A 124 -13.79 -1.07 -3.59
N ALA A 125 -12.90 -0.65 -2.72
CA ALA A 125 -12.11 0.55 -2.92
C ALA A 125 -10.62 0.23 -2.88
N GLN A 126 -9.87 1.00 -3.66
CA GLN A 126 -8.43 0.95 -3.74
C GLN A 126 -7.90 2.37 -3.88
N SER A 127 -6.73 2.64 -3.29
CA SER A 127 -5.98 3.87 -3.49
C SER A 127 -4.50 3.56 -3.51
N ASP A 128 -3.74 4.49 -4.05
CA ASP A 128 -2.29 4.42 -4.15
C ASP A 128 -1.67 5.79 -3.95
N MET A 129 -0.40 5.79 -3.55
CA MET A 129 0.37 7.00 -3.27
C MET A 129 1.82 6.80 -3.65
N VAL A 130 2.40 7.79 -4.35
CA VAL A 130 3.84 7.96 -4.46
C VAL A 130 4.26 9.07 -3.51
N VAL A 131 5.16 8.77 -2.58
CA VAL A 131 5.56 9.68 -1.51
C VAL A 131 7.04 9.56 -1.22
N HIS A 132 7.67 10.68 -0.84
CA HIS A 132 9.03 10.68 -0.33
C HIS A 132 9.03 10.40 1.17
N LEU A 133 9.91 9.52 1.62
CA LEU A 133 10.11 9.19 3.04
C LEU A 133 11.57 9.41 3.42
N TYR A 134 11.78 9.81 4.67
CA TYR A 134 13.10 9.82 5.31
C TYR A 134 13.37 8.49 6.04
N PRO A 135 14.64 8.13 6.29
CA PRO A 135 14.95 6.95 7.09
C PRO A 135 14.26 7.02 8.47
N GLY A 136 13.55 5.95 8.82
CA GLY A 136 12.82 5.84 10.08
C GLY A 136 11.36 6.31 10.01
N ASP A 137 10.91 6.92 8.91
CA ASP A 137 9.48 7.22 8.75
C ASP A 137 8.66 5.92 8.79
N GLU A 138 7.57 5.94 9.56
CA GLU A 138 6.68 4.82 9.76
C GLU A 138 5.43 4.99 8.91
N VAL A 139 5.09 3.95 8.14
CA VAL A 139 3.91 3.90 7.28
C VAL A 139 3.06 2.69 7.64
N HIS A 140 1.77 2.92 7.88
CA HIS A 140 0.82 1.83 8.12
C HIS A 140 -0.57 2.20 7.63
N LEU A 141 -1.47 1.20 7.60
CA LEU A 141 -2.89 1.48 7.44
C LEU A 141 -3.56 1.57 8.81
N ARG A 142 -4.29 2.65 9.05
CA ARG A 142 -5.26 2.75 10.14
C ARG A 142 -6.59 2.17 9.69
N LEU A 143 -7.11 1.23 10.47
CA LEU A 143 -8.50 0.79 10.43
C LEU A 143 -9.33 1.77 11.25
N ASN A 144 -10.32 2.40 10.63
CA ASN A 144 -11.22 3.33 11.33
C ASN A 144 -12.02 2.60 12.41
N ASP A 145 -12.50 3.34 13.41
CA ASP A 145 -13.46 2.80 14.37
C ASP A 145 -14.70 2.26 13.65
N GLU A 146 -15.24 1.18 14.20
CA GLU A 146 -16.40 0.43 13.70
C GLU A 146 -16.28 -0.16 12.28
N ALA A 147 -15.17 0.04 11.58
CA ALA A 147 -14.97 -0.46 10.23
C ALA A 147 -14.73 -1.99 10.20
N TYR A 148 -15.15 -2.63 9.11
CA TYR A 148 -15.07 -4.08 8.90
C TYR A 148 -14.64 -4.45 7.48
N PRO A 149 -13.34 -4.29 7.13
CA PRO A 149 -12.81 -4.80 5.88
C PRO A 149 -13.01 -6.32 5.77
N TYR A 150 -13.61 -6.75 4.68
CA TYR A 150 -13.87 -8.15 4.38
C TYR A 150 -12.65 -8.81 3.73
N SER A 151 -12.37 -10.05 4.12
CA SER A 151 -11.45 -10.92 3.39
C SER A 151 -11.80 -12.40 3.64
N THR A 152 -11.26 -13.29 2.84
CA THR A 152 -11.37 -14.75 3.00
C THR A 152 -10.05 -15.41 2.64
N SER A 153 -9.84 -16.67 3.08
CA SER A 153 -8.59 -17.41 2.86
C SER A 153 -8.28 -17.75 1.40
N PHE A 154 -9.22 -17.43 0.50
CA PHE A 154 -9.06 -17.57 -0.94
C PHE A 154 -9.07 -16.21 -1.64
N GLY A 155 -9.87 -15.26 -1.14
CA GLY A 155 -10.12 -13.99 -1.82
C GLY A 155 -9.07 -12.91 -1.54
N HIS A 156 -8.51 -12.87 -0.33
CA HIS A 156 -7.50 -11.89 0.09
C HIS A 156 -7.81 -10.45 -0.34
N TYR A 157 -9.07 -10.05 -0.14
CA TYR A 157 -9.63 -8.82 -0.72
C TYR A 157 -9.16 -7.53 -0.03
N THR A 158 -8.49 -7.66 1.12
CA THR A 158 -7.88 -6.54 1.84
C THR A 158 -6.38 -6.75 1.89
N ALA A 159 -5.63 -5.83 1.30
CA ALA A 159 -4.18 -5.95 1.13
C ALA A 159 -3.48 -4.59 1.19
N PHE A 160 -2.18 -4.63 1.49
CA PHE A 160 -1.29 -3.49 1.52
C PHE A 160 0.05 -3.87 0.91
N THR A 161 0.50 -3.08 -0.06
CA THR A 161 1.73 -3.31 -0.80
C THR A 161 2.51 -2.01 -0.86
N GLY A 162 3.83 -2.08 -0.75
CA GLY A 162 4.69 -0.93 -0.97
C GLY A 162 6.11 -1.32 -1.33
N PHE A 163 6.80 -0.44 -2.06
CA PHE A 163 8.18 -0.65 -2.48
C PHE A 163 8.90 0.67 -2.78
N LEU A 164 10.22 0.65 -2.67
CA LEU A 164 11.09 1.76 -3.05
C LEU A 164 11.16 1.86 -4.57
N LEU A 165 10.84 3.04 -5.11
CA LEU A 165 11.06 3.36 -6.52
C LEU A 165 12.50 3.82 -6.74
N PHE A 166 12.94 4.81 -5.97
CA PHE A 166 14.26 5.41 -6.09
C PHE A 166 14.79 5.81 -4.71
N ALA A 167 15.98 5.32 -4.34
CA ALA A 167 16.69 5.81 -3.17
C ALA A 167 17.19 7.25 -3.42
N ASP A 168 17.22 8.06 -2.36
CA ASP A 168 17.88 9.37 -2.41
C ASP A 168 19.38 9.19 -2.70
N PHE A 169 19.93 10.10 -3.49
CA PHE A 169 21.37 10.16 -3.68
C PHE A 169 22.05 10.51 -2.35
N GLN A 170 22.94 9.64 -1.89
CA GLN A 170 23.89 9.99 -0.84
C GLN A 170 24.95 10.88 -1.50
N ILE A 171 25.01 12.16 -1.11
CA ILE A 171 26.05 13.10 -1.54
C ILE A 171 27.28 12.94 -0.64
#